data_AF-A0AA40X221-F1
#
_entry.id   AF-A0AA40X221-F1
#
_cell.length_a   1.000
_cell.length_b   1.000
_cell.length_c   1.000
_cell.angle_alpha   90.00
_cell.angle_beta   90.00
_cell.angle_gamma   90.00
#
_symmetry.space_group_name_H-M   'P 1'
#
loop_
_entity.id
_entity.type
_entity.pdbx_description
1 polymer ?
#
loop_
_entity_poly.entity_id
_entity_poly.type
_entity_poly.pdbx_seq_one_letter_code
_entity_poly.pdbx_strand_id
1 'polypeptide(L)'
;MIAINEIRKIAQKMQASGLGKIEINGKNFSLRLHWAGRGSLFMAPRPKQRRMIKALQKGRFWSRHPLEEKRAIEEGTKVKAGDSLGFLQTGELLMPIRSPGDGEIIRLAVSNGDRVVRGRPLFTLLQTTAS
;
A
#
# COMPACT_ATOMS: atom_id res chain seq x y z
N MET A 1 -14.55 -10.84 -37.23
CA MET A 1 -14.73 -11.89 -36.22
C MET A 1 -13.39 -12.60 -36.10
N ILE A 2 -12.65 -12.45 -35.01
CA ILE A 2 -11.31 -13.04 -34.89
C ILE A 2 -11.50 -14.56 -34.78
N ALA A 3 -11.03 -15.31 -35.77
CA ALA A 3 -11.10 -16.76 -35.77
C ALA A 3 -10.15 -17.33 -34.71
N ILE A 4 -10.53 -18.45 -34.06
CA ILE A 4 -9.74 -19.14 -33.03
C ILE A 4 -8.28 -19.41 -33.47
N ASN A 5 -8.06 -19.55 -34.77
CA ASN A 5 -6.75 -19.82 -35.36
C ASN A 5 -5.81 -18.60 -35.33
N GLU A 6 -6.36 -17.38 -35.40
CA GLU A 6 -5.59 -16.14 -35.32
C GLU A 6 -5.06 -15.91 -33.89
N ILE A 7 -5.88 -16.26 -32.88
CA ILE A 7 -5.48 -16.19 -31.47
C ILE A 7 -4.28 -17.11 -31.22
N ARG A 8 -4.25 -18.31 -31.80
CA ARG A 8 -3.12 -19.24 -31.70
C ARG A 8 -1.84 -18.69 -32.34
N LYS A 9 -1.94 -18.09 -33.53
CA LYS A 9 -0.79 -17.46 -34.20
C LYS A 9 -0.23 -16.28 -33.41
N ILE A 10 -1.11 -15.47 -32.80
CA ILE A 10 -0.70 -14.35 -31.94
C ILE A 10 0.03 -14.89 -30.69
N ALA A 11 -0.51 -15.92 -30.03
CA ALA A 11 0.14 -16.54 -28.88
C ALA A 11 1.53 -17.13 -29.22
N GLN A 12 1.68 -17.78 -30.38
CA GLN A 12 2.97 -18.29 -30.85
C GLN A 12 3.98 -17.16 -31.16
N LYS A 13 3.54 -16.05 -31.76
CA LYS A 13 4.39 -14.87 -31.96
C LYS A 13 4.78 -14.22 -30.63
N MET A 14 3.86 -14.14 -29.67
CA MET A 14 4.15 -13.65 -28.32
C MET A 14 5.26 -14.47 -27.64
N GLN A 15 5.20 -15.79 -27.79
CA GLN A 15 6.22 -16.70 -27.27
C GLN A 15 7.60 -16.46 -27.91
N ALA A 16 7.66 -16.29 -29.24
CA ALA A 16 8.91 -16.00 -29.94
C ALA A 16 9.51 -14.62 -29.59
N SER A 17 8.67 -13.66 -29.21
CA SER A 17 9.07 -12.28 -28.88
C SER A 17 9.27 -12.02 -27.39
N GLY A 18 9.10 -13.01 -26.50
CA GLY A 18 9.27 -12.83 -25.05
C GLY A 18 8.19 -11.99 -24.37
N LEU A 19 7.04 -11.80 -25.02
CA LEU A 19 5.96 -10.94 -24.52
C LEU A 19 5.14 -11.68 -23.45
N GLY A 20 5.31 -11.27 -22.18
CA GLY A 20 4.67 -11.95 -21.03
C GLY A 20 3.18 -11.63 -20.82
N LYS A 21 2.68 -10.52 -21.38
CA LYS A 21 1.27 -10.12 -21.25
C LYS A 21 0.82 -9.29 -22.45
N ILE A 22 -0.38 -9.57 -22.95
CA ILE A 22 -1.13 -8.68 -23.84
C ILE A 22 -2.54 -8.45 -23.27
N GLU A 23 -2.99 -7.20 -23.30
CA GLU A 23 -4.31 -6.77 -22.88
C GLU A 23 -4.96 -6.01 -24.02
N ILE A 24 -6.08 -6.53 -24.52
CA ILE A 24 -6.85 -5.93 -25.62
C ILE A 24 -8.22 -5.56 -25.05
N ASN A 25 -8.52 -4.27 -25.08
CA ASN A 25 -9.81 -3.73 -24.69
C ASN A 25 -10.55 -3.24 -25.93
N GLY A 26 -11.70 -3.86 -26.21
CA GLY A 26 -12.68 -3.39 -27.17
C GLY A 26 -13.90 -2.77 -26.46
N LYS A 27 -14.83 -2.19 -27.23
CA LYS A 27 -16.03 -1.53 -26.68
C LYS A 27 -16.84 -2.44 -25.73
N ASN A 28 -16.91 -3.76 -26.01
CA ASN A 28 -17.73 -4.72 -25.25
C ASN A 28 -16.96 -6.01 -24.88
N PHE A 29 -15.64 -6.06 -25.04
CA PHE A 29 -14.86 -7.24 -24.67
C PHE A 29 -13.48 -6.85 -24.14
N SER A 30 -12.97 -7.64 -23.19
CA SER A 30 -11.59 -7.57 -22.74
C SER A 30 -10.96 -8.95 -22.91
N LEU A 31 -9.84 -9.00 -23.62
CA LEU A 31 -9.06 -10.21 -23.80
C LEU A 31 -7.69 -10.00 -23.16
N ARG A 32 -7.41 -10.79 -22.12
CA ARG A 32 -6.13 -10.79 -21.43
C ARG A 32 -5.45 -12.12 -21.67
N LEU A 33 -4.34 -12.10 -22.39
CA LEU A 33 -3.47 -13.27 -22.57
C LEU A 33 -2.22 -13.10 -21.72
N HIS A 34 -1.95 -14.09 -20.87
CA HIS A 34 -0.69 -14.22 -20.14
C HIS A 34 0.03 -15.46 -20.64
N TRP A 35 1.30 -15.29 -21.01
CA TRP A 35 2.18 -16.42 -21.28
C TRP A 35 3.01 -16.73 -20.03
N ALA A 36 2.82 -17.91 -19.46
CA ALA A 36 3.63 -18.43 -18.36
C ALA A 36 4.93 -19.05 -18.91
N GLY A 37 5.79 -18.22 -19.49
CA GLY A 37 7.19 -18.58 -19.76
C GLY A 37 7.98 -18.61 -18.45
N ARG A 38 8.87 -19.62 -18.31
CA ARG A 38 9.62 -19.95 -17.09
C ARG A 38 10.28 -18.70 -16.48
N GLY A 39 9.77 -18.23 -15.35
CA GLY A 39 10.51 -17.31 -14.47
C GLY A 39 10.07 -15.85 -14.38
N SER A 40 8.80 -15.51 -14.66
CA SER A 40 8.23 -14.28 -14.10
C SER A 40 6.99 -14.65 -13.32
N LEU A 41 7.12 -14.68 -11.99
CA LEU A 41 5.97 -14.67 -11.09
C LEU A 41 5.24 -13.36 -11.36
N PHE A 42 4.26 -13.38 -12.26
CA PHE A 42 3.21 -12.38 -12.33
C PHE A 42 2.43 -12.48 -11.02
N MET A 43 2.97 -11.90 -9.95
CA MET A 43 2.21 -11.64 -8.74
C MET A 43 1.11 -10.67 -9.17
N ALA A 44 -0.13 -11.13 -9.12
CA ALA A 44 -1.28 -10.25 -9.30
C ALA A 44 -1.07 -9.02 -8.40
N PRO A 45 -1.34 -7.80 -8.89
CA PRO A 45 -1.21 -6.60 -8.07
C PRO A 45 -2.05 -6.80 -6.82
N ARG A 46 -1.39 -6.89 -5.65
CA ARG A 46 -2.08 -7.04 -4.38
C ARG A 46 -3.03 -5.86 -4.23
N PRO A 47 -4.30 -6.10 -3.85
CA PRO A 47 -5.25 -5.03 -3.68
C PRO A 47 -4.69 -4.03 -2.66
N LYS A 48 -4.61 -2.76 -3.05
CA LYS A 48 -4.17 -1.69 -2.16
C LYS A 48 -5.38 -1.14 -1.43
N GLN A 49 -5.40 -1.27 -0.11
CA GLN A 49 -6.50 -0.79 0.72
C GLN A 49 -6.11 0.48 1.45
N ARG A 50 -6.96 1.52 1.39
CA ARG A 50 -6.81 2.70 2.25
C ARG A 50 -7.27 2.35 3.66
N ARG A 51 -6.38 2.47 4.64
CA ARG A 51 -6.70 2.28 6.05
C ARG A 51 -6.38 3.53 6.84
N MET A 52 -7.36 4.00 7.60
CA MET A 52 -7.21 5.16 8.46
C MET A 52 -6.80 4.70 9.86
N ILE A 53 -5.66 5.20 10.34
CA ILE A 53 -5.16 4.99 11.69
C ILE A 53 -5.71 6.11 12.57
N LYS A 54 -6.40 5.73 13.64
CA LYS A 54 -7.05 6.64 14.59
C LYS A 54 -6.38 6.55 15.95
N ALA A 55 -6.45 7.62 16.73
CA ALA A 55 -6.01 7.61 18.12
C ALA A 55 -6.83 6.62 18.94
N LEU A 56 -6.16 5.71 19.64
CA LEU A 56 -6.83 4.74 20.52
C LEU A 56 -7.33 5.38 21.82
N GLN A 57 -6.64 6.44 22.27
CA GLN A 57 -6.92 7.15 23.52
C GLN A 57 -6.77 8.66 23.32
N LYS A 58 -7.21 9.44 24.32
CA LYS A 58 -6.95 10.88 24.38
C LYS A 58 -5.51 11.12 24.80
N GLY A 59 -4.81 12.03 24.12
CA GLY A 59 -3.41 12.31 24.44
C GLY A 59 -2.82 13.41 23.58
N ARG A 60 -1.50 13.52 23.61
CA ARG A 60 -0.72 14.41 22.75
C ARG A 60 0.06 13.59 21.72
N PHE A 61 -0.04 13.97 20.46
CA PHE A 61 0.69 13.31 19.39
C PHE A 61 2.11 13.88 19.26
N TRP A 62 3.07 13.01 19.02
CA TRP A 62 4.45 13.36 18.73
C TRP A 62 4.89 12.65 17.44
N SER A 63 5.43 13.41 16.48
CA SER A 63 5.89 12.86 15.20
C SER A 63 7.18 12.04 15.30
N ARG A 64 7.91 12.21 16.40
CA ARG A 64 9.14 11.49 16.77
C ARG A 64 9.21 11.31 18.28
N HIS A 65 10.09 10.42 18.74
CA HIS A 65 10.34 10.28 20.17
C HIS A 65 11.05 11.56 20.68
N PRO A 66 10.62 12.17 21.81
CA PRO A 66 11.24 13.40 22.32
C PRO A 66 12.75 13.28 22.63
N LEU A 67 13.21 12.07 22.96
CA LEU A 67 14.60 11.77 23.29
C LEU A 67 15.40 11.12 22.15
N GLU A 68 14.80 10.90 20.96
CA GLU A 68 15.53 10.36 19.81
C GLU A 68 15.53 11.35 18.64
N GLU A 69 16.63 11.34 17.88
CA GLU A 69 16.77 12.14 16.66
C GLU A 69 16.27 11.43 15.39
N LYS A 70 15.55 10.32 15.55
CA LYS A 70 15.04 9.54 14.42
C LYS A 70 14.11 10.40 13.55
N ARG A 71 14.22 10.25 12.22
CA ARG A 71 13.37 10.98 11.26
C ARG A 71 11.89 10.72 11.54
N ALA A 72 11.12 11.81 11.53
CA ALA A 72 9.67 11.76 11.57
C ALA A 72 9.11 11.16 10.27
N ILE A 73 7.92 10.59 10.35
CA ILE A 73 7.24 10.04 9.19
C ILE A 73 6.51 11.16 8.44
N GLU A 74 6.65 11.17 7.13
CA GLU A 74 6.03 12.14 6.21
C GLU A 74 5.13 11.44 5.18
N GLU A 75 4.32 12.20 4.46
CA GLU A 75 3.58 11.67 3.30
C GLU A 75 4.55 11.13 2.23
N GLY A 76 4.23 9.98 1.64
CA GLY A 76 5.10 9.22 0.75
C GLY A 76 6.04 8.24 1.46
N THR A 77 6.10 8.26 2.80
CA THR A 77 6.96 7.33 3.54
C THR A 77 6.42 5.90 3.47
N LYS A 78 7.26 4.96 3.04
CA LYS A 78 6.97 3.52 3.06
C LYS A 78 7.25 2.94 4.44
N VAL A 79 6.34 2.10 4.92
CA VAL A 79 6.37 1.50 6.26
C VAL A 79 6.09 0.00 6.18
N LYS A 80 6.68 -0.76 7.09
CA LYS A 80 6.42 -2.18 7.30
C LYS A 80 5.50 -2.41 8.50
N ALA A 81 4.91 -3.60 8.58
CA ALA A 81 4.20 -4.04 9.77
C ALA A 81 5.06 -3.85 11.04
N GLY A 82 4.51 -3.19 12.06
CA GLY A 82 5.20 -2.93 13.33
C GLY A 82 6.04 -1.65 13.40
N ASP A 83 6.32 -1.01 12.26
CA ASP A 83 7.06 0.26 12.21
C ASP A 83 6.35 1.35 13.00
N SER A 84 7.13 2.20 13.67
CA SER A 84 6.59 3.34 14.43
C SER A 84 6.22 4.49 13.49
N LEU A 85 4.96 4.91 13.52
CA LEU A 85 4.41 6.03 12.75
C LEU A 85 4.45 7.35 13.53
N GLY A 86 4.81 7.28 14.82
CA GLY A 86 4.77 8.39 15.77
C GLY A 86 4.41 7.87 17.15
N PHE A 87 4.16 8.78 18.10
CA PHE A 87 3.90 8.44 19.48
C PHE A 87 2.67 9.17 20.02
N LEU A 88 1.93 8.51 20.90
CA LEU A 88 0.81 9.09 21.64
C LEU A 88 1.17 9.15 23.12
N GLN A 89 1.27 10.36 23.66
CA GLN A 89 1.47 10.61 25.08
C GLN A 89 0.13 10.70 25.79
N THR A 90 -0.10 9.82 26.77
CA THR A 90 -1.30 9.80 27.62
C THR A 90 -0.86 9.82 29.07
N GLY A 91 -1.00 10.98 29.74
CA GLY A 91 -0.40 11.21 31.04
C GLY A 91 1.14 11.17 30.94
N GLU A 92 1.76 10.32 31.76
CA GLU A 92 3.21 10.10 31.76
C GLU A 92 3.65 9.00 30.77
N LEU A 93 2.70 8.25 30.19
CA LEU A 93 3.01 7.16 29.27
C LEU A 93 3.13 7.66 27.83
N LEU A 94 4.24 7.32 27.17
CA LEU A 94 4.47 7.55 25.75
C LEU A 94 4.42 6.24 24.98
N MET A 95 3.37 6.03 24.19
CA MET A 95 3.16 4.78 23.46
C MET A 95 3.44 4.95 21.96
N PRO A 96 4.17 4.04 21.32
CA PRO A 96 4.38 4.07 19.87
C PRO A 96 3.09 3.70 19.13
N ILE A 97 2.77 4.45 18.09
CA ILE A 97 1.70 4.13 17.15
C ILE A 97 2.31 3.27 16.06
N ARG A 98 1.96 1.98 16.01
CA ARG A 98 2.57 1.03 15.07
C ARG A 98 1.74 0.87 13.80
N SER A 99 2.43 0.66 12.68
CA SER A 99 1.78 0.27 11.44
C SER A 99 1.19 -1.13 11.56
N PRO A 100 -0.09 -1.35 11.19
CA PRO A 100 -0.71 -2.67 11.26
C PRO A 100 -0.35 -3.58 10.08
N GLY A 101 0.49 -3.12 9.14
CA GLY A 101 0.89 -3.88 7.96
C GLY A 101 1.75 -3.05 7.01
N ASP A 102 2.24 -3.67 5.94
CA ASP A 102 3.07 -2.99 4.95
C ASP A 102 2.24 -1.97 4.15
N GLY A 103 2.81 -0.79 3.91
CA GLY A 103 2.12 0.25 3.18
C GLY A 103 2.91 1.54 3.03
N GLU A 104 2.19 2.60 2.65
CA GLU A 104 2.73 3.95 2.46
C GLU A 104 1.82 4.98 3.12
N ILE A 105 2.40 5.99 3.78
CA ILE A 105 1.65 7.11 4.34
C ILE A 105 1.18 7.99 3.19
N ILE A 106 -0.13 8.09 3.00
CA ILE A 106 -0.70 8.92 1.94
C ILE A 106 -1.38 10.19 2.47
N ARG A 107 -1.51 10.31 3.79
CA ARG A 107 -2.05 11.51 4.43
C ARG A 107 -1.68 11.58 5.90
N LEU A 108 -1.27 12.77 6.35
CA LEU A 108 -1.16 13.16 7.75
C LEU A 108 -2.38 14.01 8.15
N ALA A 109 -3.08 13.60 9.21
CA ALA A 109 -4.27 14.30 9.73
C ALA A 109 -4.01 15.00 11.08
N VAL A 110 -2.75 15.00 11.52
CA VAL A 110 -2.30 15.50 12.83
C VAL A 110 -0.91 16.11 12.69
N SER A 111 -0.63 17.16 13.46
CA SER A 111 0.67 17.82 13.54
C SER A 111 1.40 17.48 14.85
N ASN A 112 2.73 17.61 14.85
CA ASN A 112 3.52 17.36 16.05
C ASN A 112 3.08 18.27 17.22
N GLY A 113 2.81 17.68 18.38
CA GLY A 113 2.36 18.39 19.57
C GLY A 113 0.85 18.58 19.66
N ASP A 114 0.05 18.11 18.69
CA ASP A 114 -1.40 18.22 18.71
C ASP A 114 -2.03 17.39 19.84
N ARG A 115 -3.10 17.93 20.43
CA ARG A 115 -3.97 17.18 21.33
C ARG A 115 -5.00 16.40 20.51
N VAL A 116 -5.09 15.10 20.76
CA VAL A 116 -6.02 14.19 20.07
C VAL A 116 -6.93 13.51 21.07
N VAL A 117 -8.13 13.14 20.62
CA VAL A 117 -9.10 12.34 21.37
C VAL A 117 -9.28 10.99 20.72
N ARG A 118 -9.77 10.00 21.48
CA ARG A 118 -10.06 8.67 20.95
C ARG A 118 -10.91 8.76 19.68
N GLY A 119 -10.51 8.03 18.64
CA GLY A 119 -11.18 8.00 17.34
C GLY A 119 -10.75 9.10 16.37
N ARG A 120 -9.98 10.11 16.80
CA ARG A 120 -9.46 11.14 15.89
C ARG A 120 -8.50 10.51 14.87
N PRO A 121 -8.70 10.74 13.55
CA PRO A 121 -7.75 10.32 12.53
C PRO A 121 -6.37 10.92 12.75
N LEU A 122 -5.32 10.11 12.59
CA LEU A 122 -3.92 10.51 12.67
C LEU A 122 -3.23 10.36 11.31
N PHE A 123 -3.38 9.19 10.70
CA PHE A 123 -2.73 8.84 9.44
C PHE A 123 -3.71 8.13 8.51
N THR A 124 -3.48 8.25 7.20
CA THR A 124 -4.03 7.32 6.23
C THR A 124 -2.88 6.56 5.59
N LEU A 125 -2.97 5.23 5.63
CA LEU A 125 -2.04 4.31 4.98
C LEU A 125 -2.67 3.73 3.73
N LEU A 126 -1.89 3.60 2.66
CA LEU A 126 -2.20 2.72 1.55
C LEU A 126 -1.52 1.38 1.80
N GLN A 127 -2.25 0.44 2.38
CA GLN A 127 -1.73 -0.86 2.74
C GLN A 127 -1.72 -1.81 1.56
N THR A 128 -0.69 -2.64 1.48
CA THR A 128 -0.64 -3.77 0.57
C THR A 128 -1.04 -5.01 1.36
N THR A 129 -2.29 -5.46 1.24
CA THR A 129 -2.74 -6.64 1.98
C THR A 129 -2.07 -7.89 1.41
N ALA A 130 -1.53 -8.74 2.28
CA ALA A 130 -1.25 -10.12 1.93
C ALA A 130 -2.60 -10.82 1.71
N SER A 131 -2.77 -11.48 0.55
CA SER A 131 -3.89 -12.38 0.29
C SER A 131 -3.82 -13.60 1.18
#